data_AF-A0A935AUS6-F1
#
_entry.id   AF-A0A935AUS6-F1
#
_cell.length_a   1.000
_cell.length_b   1.000
_cell.length_c   1.000
_cell.angle_alpha   90.00
_cell.angle_beta   90.00
_cell.angle_gamma   90.00
#
_symmetry.space_group_name_H-M   'P 1'
#
loop_
_entity.id
_entity.type
_entity.pdbx_description
1 polymer ?
#
loop_
_entity_poly.entity_id
_entity_poly.type
_entity_poly.pdbx_seq_one_letter_code
_entity_poly.pdbx_strand_id
1 'polypeptide(L)'
;MSRSPQDRRRARVLRAAAAGPVLATAAVPAVTAVASVVRQHWYPVGGAALRELRLFSLDDSVSLDQVASLAATGSPAGSIGSTLVSASLWPVWAGLGRSSASFAAAVACTHLIWMAIGVLVLRRSSVGTPLRIAWVALVVAALAARGLGGFVSTETAVAGVTPWAVFVVAWWAVLAGDRRMLAVGVLAASACVAVAPVFAVPVAAVVAVGFGTLWLVRSGRAMHCGGRVRPAGRRWSRGPLVAGVVGAAALVAIAAWSVAAPDAVTFPPDSTWRAERVIAPQVVGKLRADGGYRVVGDGSAMSADLCSGLALELVRAGFSLSDGHGDASTLHVVTGSAISDWSGREGATNVAAVDRRTAAERREYHDLAVTVRRRLGLAASARLDPNALAADDSVPSVVRAAARRMNEIGEPVAVYLVP
;
A
#
# COMPACT_ATOMS: atom_id res chain seq x y z
N MET A 1 13.66 41.41 -29.57
CA MET A 1 13.55 41.94 -28.19
C MET A 1 14.35 41.04 -27.24
N SER A 2 15.59 41.44 -26.92
CA SER A 2 16.43 40.75 -25.94
C SER A 2 15.94 41.05 -24.53
N ARG A 3 15.67 40.01 -23.71
CA ARG A 3 15.32 40.22 -22.30
C ARG A 3 16.51 40.83 -21.57
N SER A 4 16.24 41.85 -20.74
CA SER A 4 17.24 42.58 -19.97
C SER A 4 18.08 41.63 -19.09
N PRO A 5 19.34 41.96 -18.78
CA PRO A 5 20.17 41.16 -17.88
C PRO A 5 19.52 40.96 -16.50
N GLN A 6 18.77 41.96 -16.01
CA GLN A 6 18.03 41.90 -14.75
C GLN A 6 16.88 40.88 -14.79
N ASP A 7 16.15 40.76 -15.90
CA ASP A 7 15.10 39.74 -16.07
C ASP A 7 15.67 38.32 -16.09
N ARG A 8 16.87 38.15 -16.69
CA ARG A 8 17.57 36.86 -16.69
C ARG A 8 18.07 36.50 -15.28
N ARG A 9 18.54 37.49 -14.52
CA ARG A 9 19.01 37.31 -13.14
C ARG A 9 17.85 36.97 -12.20
N ARG A 10 16.73 37.70 -12.27
CA ARG A 10 15.49 37.38 -11.52
C ARG A 10 14.94 36.00 -11.87
N ALA A 11 14.92 35.63 -13.15
CA ALA A 11 14.48 34.30 -13.58
C ALA A 11 15.42 33.17 -13.10
N ARG A 12 16.74 33.40 -12.99
CA ARG A 12 17.67 32.43 -12.39
C ARG A 12 17.47 32.28 -10.89
N VAL A 13 17.31 33.39 -10.17
CA VAL A 13 17.06 33.38 -8.71
C VAL A 13 15.74 32.67 -8.39
N LEU A 14 14.66 32.95 -9.13
CA LEU A 14 13.38 32.26 -8.94
C LEU A 14 13.44 30.77 -9.29
N ARG A 15 14.24 30.37 -10.29
CA ARG A 15 14.47 28.94 -10.60
C ARG A 15 15.29 28.23 -9.52
N ALA A 16 16.31 28.90 -8.97
CA ALA A 16 17.11 28.38 -7.87
C ALA A 16 16.27 28.25 -6.58
N ALA A 17 15.46 29.27 -6.27
CA ALA A 17 14.54 29.25 -5.14
C ALA A 17 13.46 28.15 -5.26
N ALA A 18 12.99 27.83 -6.47
CA ALA A 18 12.05 26.73 -6.70
C ALA A 18 12.73 25.34 -6.71
N ALA A 19 14.06 25.26 -6.89
CA ALA A 19 14.78 23.99 -6.91
C ALA A 19 14.98 23.40 -5.52
N GLY A 20 15.18 24.25 -4.49
CA GLY A 20 15.34 23.82 -3.10
C GLY A 20 14.14 23.03 -2.55
N PRO A 21 12.91 23.55 -2.63
CA PRO A 21 11.70 22.84 -2.18
C PRO A 21 11.47 21.53 -2.94
N VAL A 22 11.72 21.50 -4.25
CA VAL A 22 11.58 20.28 -5.07
C VAL A 22 12.60 19.23 -4.67
N LEU A 23 13.85 19.62 -4.38
CA LEU A 23 14.86 18.69 -3.86
C LEU A 23 14.49 18.16 -2.46
N ALA A 24 13.93 19.01 -1.61
CA ALA A 24 13.46 18.61 -0.28
C ALA A 24 12.35 17.53 -0.36
N THR A 25 11.52 17.51 -1.42
CA THR A 25 10.51 16.45 -1.62
C THR A 25 11.09 15.06 -1.87
N ALA A 26 12.37 14.93 -2.25
CA ALA A 26 13.03 13.64 -2.34
C ALA A 26 13.81 13.32 -1.04
N ALA A 27 14.46 14.33 -0.45
CA ALA A 27 15.30 14.15 0.73
C ALA A 27 14.49 13.81 1.99
N VAL A 28 13.34 14.47 2.22
CA VAL A 28 12.51 14.23 3.40
C VAL A 28 11.94 12.81 3.41
N PRO A 29 11.30 12.30 2.34
CA PRO A 29 10.89 10.90 2.27
C PRO A 29 12.04 9.90 2.43
N ALA A 30 13.25 10.21 1.95
CA ALA A 30 14.42 9.34 2.12
C ALA A 30 14.82 9.22 3.58
N VAL A 31 14.98 10.34 4.28
CA VAL A 31 15.31 10.35 5.71
C VAL A 31 14.20 9.69 6.52
N THR A 32 12.94 9.97 6.17
CA THR A 32 11.75 9.34 6.76
C THR A 32 11.77 7.83 6.60
N ALA A 33 12.00 7.32 5.39
CA ALA A 33 11.99 5.89 5.12
C ALA A 33 13.13 5.18 5.87
N VAL A 34 14.34 5.75 5.86
CA VAL A 34 15.47 5.22 6.65
C VAL A 34 15.15 5.24 8.14
N ALA A 35 14.60 6.33 8.67
CA ALA A 35 14.22 6.42 10.08
C ALA A 35 13.14 5.39 10.45
N SER A 36 12.18 5.11 9.56
CA SER A 36 11.16 4.08 9.75
C SER A 36 11.78 2.68 9.80
N VAL A 37 12.64 2.34 8.83
CA VAL A 37 13.33 1.03 8.80
C VAL A 37 14.19 0.84 10.04
N VAL A 38 14.91 1.88 10.49
CA VAL A 38 15.81 1.79 11.65
C VAL A 38 15.05 1.71 12.99
N ARG A 39 13.92 2.41 13.12
CA ARG A 39 13.17 2.46 14.39
C ARG A 39 12.16 1.31 14.54
N GLN A 40 11.66 0.76 13.45
CA GLN A 40 10.64 -0.28 13.50
C GLN A 40 11.26 -1.67 13.42
N HIS A 41 10.99 -2.49 14.43
CA HIS A 41 11.14 -3.93 14.31
C HIS A 41 10.03 -4.42 13.37
N TRP A 42 10.32 -4.50 12.09
CA TRP A 42 9.32 -4.83 11.07
C TRP A 42 8.95 -6.31 11.12
N TYR A 43 7.67 -6.62 11.39
CA TYR A 43 7.10 -7.96 11.29
C TYR A 43 5.90 -7.90 10.34
N PRO A 44 6.07 -8.30 9.07
CA PRO A 44 5.01 -8.18 8.09
C PRO A 44 3.95 -9.24 8.40
N VAL A 45 2.68 -8.86 8.26
CA VAL A 45 1.52 -9.75 8.32
C VAL A 45 0.62 -9.45 7.11
N GLY A 46 -0.33 -10.34 6.84
CA GLY A 46 -1.30 -10.18 5.75
C GLY A 46 -0.64 -9.88 4.39
N GLY A 47 -1.16 -8.89 3.68
CA GLY A 47 -0.68 -8.51 2.35
C GLY A 47 0.79 -8.07 2.27
N ALA A 48 1.40 -7.64 3.37
CA ALA A 48 2.84 -7.35 3.41
C ALA A 48 3.66 -8.66 3.44
N ALA A 49 3.24 -9.63 4.25
CA ALA A 49 3.90 -10.93 4.34
C ALA A 49 3.75 -11.74 3.05
N LEU A 50 2.56 -11.74 2.44
CA LEU A 50 2.32 -12.37 1.14
C LEU A 50 3.22 -11.83 0.04
N ARG A 51 3.50 -10.52 0.06
CA ARG A 51 4.37 -9.91 -0.94
C ARG A 51 5.84 -10.22 -0.75
N GLU A 52 6.27 -10.37 0.50
CA GLU A 52 7.61 -10.85 0.78
C GLU A 52 7.77 -12.34 0.46
N LEU A 53 6.78 -13.18 0.81
CA LEU A 53 6.71 -14.58 0.40
C LEU A 53 6.81 -14.74 -1.13
N ARG A 54 6.23 -13.82 -1.89
CA ARG A 54 6.39 -13.81 -3.35
C ARG A 54 7.84 -13.56 -3.81
N LEU A 55 8.66 -12.86 -3.03
CA LEU A 55 10.08 -12.72 -3.37
C LEU A 55 10.82 -14.05 -3.21
N PHE A 56 10.44 -14.87 -2.23
CA PHE A 56 10.95 -16.24 -2.09
C PHE A 56 10.54 -17.14 -3.26
N SER A 57 9.43 -16.84 -3.95
CA SER A 57 9.06 -17.56 -5.18
C SER A 57 9.94 -17.28 -6.39
N LEU A 58 10.72 -16.19 -6.37
CA LEU A 58 11.71 -15.91 -7.41
C LEU A 58 13.02 -16.68 -7.20
N ASP A 59 13.20 -17.25 -6.00
CA ASP A 59 14.33 -18.07 -5.59
C ASP A 59 13.93 -19.57 -5.49
N ASP A 60 12.80 -19.96 -6.08
CA ASP A 60 12.21 -21.32 -6.03
C ASP A 60 12.00 -21.90 -4.63
N SER A 61 12.08 -21.06 -3.58
CA SER A 61 11.94 -21.49 -2.18
C SER A 61 10.47 -21.69 -1.78
N VAL A 62 9.54 -21.06 -2.50
CA VAL A 62 8.08 -21.14 -2.31
C VAL A 62 7.42 -21.08 -3.68
N SER A 63 6.43 -21.93 -3.98
CA SER A 63 5.74 -21.83 -5.27
C SER A 63 4.74 -20.67 -5.32
N LEU A 64 4.46 -20.12 -6.50
CA LEU A 64 3.42 -19.09 -6.66
C LEU A 64 2.03 -19.61 -6.27
N ASP A 65 1.77 -20.91 -6.45
CA ASP A 65 0.51 -21.55 -6.06
C ASP A 65 0.35 -21.58 -4.54
N GLN A 66 1.43 -21.81 -3.78
CA GLN A 66 1.42 -21.73 -2.31
C GLN A 66 1.12 -20.31 -1.82
N VAL A 67 1.69 -19.29 -2.48
CA VAL A 67 1.39 -17.88 -2.18
C VAL A 67 -0.07 -17.57 -2.51
N ALA A 68 -0.58 -18.09 -3.63
CA ALA A 68 -1.98 -17.92 -4.05
C ALA A 68 -2.96 -18.62 -3.10
N SER A 69 -2.63 -19.83 -2.62
CA SER A 69 -3.46 -20.56 -1.66
C SER A 69 -3.52 -19.84 -0.31
N LEU A 70 -2.42 -19.24 0.15
CA LEU A 70 -2.41 -18.40 1.34
C LEU A 70 -3.25 -17.13 1.15
N ALA A 71 -3.16 -16.48 -0.02
CA ALA A 71 -3.99 -15.33 -0.33
C ALA A 71 -5.50 -15.67 -0.36
N ALA A 72 -5.85 -16.89 -0.79
CA ALA A 72 -7.24 -17.36 -0.83
C ALA A 72 -7.86 -17.62 0.56
N THR A 73 -7.06 -17.65 1.65
CA THR A 73 -7.56 -17.83 3.03
C THR A 73 -8.33 -16.63 3.60
N GLY A 74 -8.62 -15.61 2.80
CA GLY A 74 -9.53 -14.52 3.17
C GLY A 74 -8.84 -13.25 3.68
N SER A 75 -7.54 -13.05 3.41
CA SER A 75 -6.93 -11.75 3.69
C SER A 75 -7.61 -10.68 2.81
N PRO A 76 -8.23 -9.63 3.40
CA PRO A 76 -8.85 -8.54 2.64
C PRO A 76 -7.84 -7.78 1.77
N ALA A 77 -6.53 -8.01 1.96
CA ALA A 77 -5.46 -7.55 1.09
C ALA A 77 -5.34 -8.33 -0.24
N GLY A 78 -6.44 -8.93 -0.72
CA GLY A 78 -6.51 -9.81 -1.90
C GLY A 78 -6.03 -9.21 -3.23
N SER A 79 -5.68 -7.93 -3.31
CA SER A 79 -4.88 -7.43 -4.42
C SER A 79 -3.42 -7.83 -4.19
N ILE A 80 -3.07 -9.04 -4.62
CA ILE A 80 -1.68 -9.42 -4.82
C ILE A 80 -1.13 -8.43 -5.87
N GLY A 81 -0.35 -7.45 -5.44
CA GLY A 81 0.38 -6.57 -6.37
C GLY A 81 1.13 -7.46 -7.38
N SER A 82 1.13 -7.08 -8.66
CA SER A 82 1.59 -7.96 -9.75
C SER A 82 3.00 -8.54 -9.50
N THR A 83 3.28 -9.72 -10.06
CA THR A 83 4.61 -10.38 -9.99
C THR A 83 5.73 -9.43 -10.40
N LEU A 84 5.45 -8.53 -11.34
CA LEU A 84 6.39 -7.53 -11.83
C LEU A 84 6.82 -6.53 -10.74
N VAL A 85 5.89 -6.09 -9.90
CA VAL A 85 6.21 -5.18 -8.78
C VAL A 85 7.08 -5.91 -7.77
N SER A 86 6.73 -7.14 -7.39
CA SER A 86 7.57 -7.96 -6.51
C SER A 86 8.96 -8.20 -7.11
N ALA A 87 9.05 -8.59 -8.38
CA ALA A 87 10.32 -8.82 -9.07
C ALA A 87 11.21 -7.56 -9.08
N SER A 88 10.63 -6.36 -9.14
CA SER A 88 11.39 -5.11 -9.07
C SER A 88 12.06 -4.86 -7.70
N LEU A 89 11.52 -5.45 -6.63
CA LEU A 89 12.07 -5.34 -5.26
C LEU A 89 13.17 -6.38 -5.01
N TRP A 90 13.14 -7.50 -5.73
CA TRP A 90 13.99 -8.67 -5.49
C TRP A 90 15.49 -8.34 -5.42
N PRO A 91 16.10 -7.56 -6.33
CA PRO A 91 17.55 -7.33 -6.29
C PRO A 91 18.01 -6.64 -4.99
N VAL A 92 17.23 -5.67 -4.50
CA VAL A 92 17.56 -4.93 -3.27
C VAL A 92 17.30 -5.80 -2.05
N TRP A 93 16.18 -6.52 -2.03
CA TRP A 93 15.83 -7.43 -0.94
C TRP A 93 16.84 -8.58 -0.80
N ALA A 94 17.18 -9.26 -1.90
CA ALA A 94 18.15 -10.34 -1.92
C ALA A 94 19.56 -9.84 -1.54
N GLY A 95 19.97 -8.69 -2.08
CA GLY A 95 21.29 -8.09 -1.79
C GLY A 95 21.47 -7.61 -0.35
N LEU A 96 20.38 -7.34 0.38
CA LEU A 96 20.39 -6.90 1.78
C LEU A 96 20.07 -8.02 2.78
N GLY A 97 20.03 -9.29 2.33
CA GLY A 97 19.98 -10.45 3.23
C GLY A 97 18.59 -11.02 3.51
N ARG A 98 17.60 -10.80 2.64
CA ARG A 98 16.31 -11.54 2.63
C ARG A 98 15.51 -11.53 3.96
N SER A 99 15.52 -10.39 4.64
CA SER A 99 14.80 -10.14 5.89
C SER A 99 13.68 -9.10 5.76
N SER A 100 12.83 -8.97 6.78
CA SER A 100 11.77 -7.94 6.84
C SER A 100 12.33 -6.53 6.65
N ALA A 101 13.50 -6.28 7.25
CA ALA A 101 14.19 -5.00 7.15
C ALA A 101 14.68 -4.76 5.71
N SER A 102 15.23 -5.79 5.06
CA SER A 102 15.62 -5.70 3.65
C SER A 102 14.42 -5.48 2.72
N PHE A 103 13.25 -6.04 3.07
CA PHE A 103 12.02 -5.86 2.31
C PHE A 103 11.51 -4.42 2.43
N ALA A 104 11.43 -3.91 3.66
CA ALA A 104 11.10 -2.51 3.92
C ALA A 104 12.08 -1.55 3.23
N ALA A 105 13.38 -1.86 3.24
CA ALA A 105 14.40 -1.10 2.53
C ALA A 105 14.20 -1.14 1.00
N ALA A 106 13.89 -2.31 0.43
CA ALA A 106 13.59 -2.43 -1.01
C ALA A 106 12.38 -1.58 -1.41
N VAL A 107 11.31 -1.62 -0.61
CA VAL A 107 10.10 -0.81 -0.83
C VAL A 107 10.42 0.68 -0.74
N ALA A 108 11.20 1.09 0.26
CA ALA A 108 11.67 2.46 0.40
C ALA A 108 12.49 2.90 -0.82
N CYS A 109 13.44 2.08 -1.27
CA CYS A 109 14.24 2.34 -2.47
C CYS A 109 13.37 2.58 -3.71
N THR A 110 12.34 1.77 -3.93
CA THR A 110 11.41 1.96 -5.06
C THR A 110 10.68 3.31 -5.00
N HIS A 111 10.19 3.71 -3.81
CA HIS A 111 9.58 5.03 -3.64
C HIS A 111 10.57 6.16 -3.92
N LEU A 112 11.83 6.01 -3.48
CA LEU A 112 12.87 7.02 -3.71
C LEU A 112 13.26 7.12 -5.18
N ILE A 113 13.31 6.00 -5.90
CA ILE A 113 13.54 5.99 -7.35
C ILE A 113 12.41 6.76 -8.06
N TRP A 114 11.14 6.49 -7.74
CA TRP A 114 10.02 7.23 -8.32
C TRP A 114 10.03 8.72 -7.97
N MET A 115 10.37 9.07 -6.73
CA MET A 115 10.54 10.47 -6.32
C MET A 115 11.68 11.15 -7.09
N ALA A 116 12.81 10.48 -7.28
CA ALA A 116 13.93 10.99 -8.05
C ALA A 116 13.54 11.21 -9.53
N ILE A 117 12.84 10.24 -10.15
CA ILE A 117 12.29 10.39 -11.50
C ILE A 117 11.36 11.60 -11.56
N GLY A 118 10.44 11.74 -10.61
CA GLY A 118 9.53 12.88 -10.51
C GLY A 118 10.27 14.21 -10.46
N VAL A 119 11.28 14.35 -9.59
CA VAL A 119 12.13 15.54 -9.51
C VAL A 119 12.84 15.84 -10.83
N LEU A 120 13.36 14.81 -11.52
CA LEU A 120 14.00 14.97 -12.83
C LEU A 120 13.01 15.47 -13.89
N VAL A 121 11.77 14.98 -13.89
CA VAL A 121 10.71 15.47 -14.80
C VAL A 121 10.33 16.92 -14.45
N LEU A 122 10.16 17.26 -13.16
CA LEU A 122 9.81 18.61 -12.70
C LEU A 122 10.87 19.68 -13.05
N ARG A 123 12.15 19.28 -13.14
CA ARG A 123 13.25 20.16 -13.55
C ARG A 123 13.16 20.61 -15.02
N ARG A 124 12.36 19.92 -15.85
CA ARG A 124 12.20 20.30 -17.25
C ARG A 124 11.47 21.63 -17.39
N SER A 125 11.84 22.37 -18.42
CA SER A 125 11.27 23.70 -18.72
C SER A 125 9.82 23.65 -19.21
N SER A 126 9.38 22.50 -19.72
CA SER A 126 8.00 22.21 -20.11
C SER A 126 7.05 22.13 -18.91
N VAL A 127 7.58 21.93 -17.71
CA VAL A 127 6.78 21.84 -16.49
C VAL A 127 6.66 23.21 -15.82
N GLY A 128 5.45 23.73 -15.77
CA GLY A 128 5.13 25.03 -15.16
C GLY A 128 5.21 25.02 -13.63
N THR A 129 5.37 26.21 -13.04
CA THR A 129 5.38 26.42 -11.58
C THR A 129 4.18 25.81 -10.84
N PRO A 130 2.92 25.90 -11.35
CA PRO A 130 1.77 25.31 -10.65
C PRO A 130 1.88 23.81 -10.42
N LEU A 131 2.41 23.07 -11.39
CA LEU A 131 2.57 21.62 -11.29
C LEU A 131 3.65 21.22 -10.29
N ARG A 132 4.69 22.05 -10.15
CA ARG A 132 5.72 21.86 -9.10
C ARG A 132 5.14 22.08 -7.71
N ILE A 133 4.27 23.07 -7.55
CA ILE A 133 3.57 23.32 -6.28
C ILE A 133 2.63 22.15 -5.96
N ALA A 134 1.86 21.68 -6.94
CA ALA A 134 0.97 20.54 -6.78
C ALA A 134 1.72 19.26 -6.37
N TRP A 135 2.89 19.01 -6.96
CA TRP A 135 3.76 17.90 -6.55
C TRP A 135 4.20 18.02 -5.09
N VAL A 136 4.71 19.19 -4.68
CA VAL A 136 5.13 19.43 -3.29
C VAL A 136 3.96 19.22 -2.33
N ALA A 137 2.78 19.76 -2.67
CA ALA A 137 1.57 19.59 -1.86
C ALA A 137 1.15 18.13 -1.75
N LEU A 138 1.23 17.34 -2.83
CA LEU A 138 0.94 15.91 -2.83
C LEU A 138 1.89 15.14 -1.90
N VAL A 139 3.20 15.38 -1.99
CA VAL A 139 4.20 14.70 -1.14
C VAL A 139 3.98 15.05 0.32
N VAL A 140 3.71 16.33 0.64
CA VAL A 140 3.42 16.78 2.00
C VAL A 140 2.11 16.17 2.52
N ALA A 141 1.05 16.14 1.70
CA ALA A 141 -0.22 15.53 2.07
C ALA A 141 -0.08 14.02 2.31
N ALA A 142 0.70 13.31 1.49
CA ALA A 142 0.98 11.89 1.67
C ALA A 142 1.74 11.62 2.99
N LEU A 143 2.76 12.44 3.29
CA LEU A 143 3.48 12.40 4.57
C LEU A 143 2.56 12.71 5.76
N ALA A 144 1.67 13.70 5.64
CA ALA A 144 0.76 14.09 6.70
C ALA A 144 -0.33 13.03 6.97
N ALA A 145 -0.87 12.41 5.91
CA ALA A 145 -1.95 11.44 6.02
C ALA A 145 -1.50 10.08 6.59
N ARG A 146 -0.26 9.64 6.30
CA ARG A 146 0.22 8.30 6.66
C ARG A 146 1.44 8.27 7.58
N GLY A 147 1.97 9.44 7.94
CA GLY A 147 3.17 9.54 8.76
C GLY A 147 4.38 8.82 8.13
N LEU A 148 5.35 8.48 8.98
CA LEU A 148 6.59 7.84 8.55
C LEU A 148 6.37 6.40 8.02
N GLY A 149 5.30 5.72 8.46
CA GLY A 149 4.98 4.34 8.08
C GLY A 149 4.44 4.19 6.64
N GLY A 150 3.88 5.26 6.05
CA GLY A 150 3.34 5.21 4.69
C GLY A 150 4.37 4.90 3.61
N PHE A 151 5.63 5.34 3.76
CA PHE A 151 6.68 5.17 2.74
C PHE A 151 7.33 3.79 2.72
N VAL A 152 7.07 3.00 3.76
CA VAL A 152 7.52 1.63 3.88
C VAL A 152 6.34 0.66 3.80
N SER A 153 5.11 1.15 4.05
CA SER A 153 3.88 0.38 3.86
C SER A 153 3.79 -0.09 2.42
N THR A 154 3.59 -1.39 2.26
CA THR A 154 3.38 -1.97 0.95
C THR A 154 1.95 -1.79 0.48
N GLU A 155 0.97 -1.45 1.32
CA GLU A 155 -0.44 -1.37 0.93
C GLU A 155 -0.62 -0.69 -0.44
N THR A 156 -1.27 -1.42 -1.34
CA THR A 156 -1.23 -1.23 -2.79
C THR A 156 -1.64 0.17 -3.24
N ALA A 157 -2.50 0.84 -2.47
CA ALA A 157 -2.86 2.23 -2.73
C ALA A 157 -1.66 3.18 -2.61
N VAL A 158 -0.78 3.02 -1.60
CA VAL A 158 0.32 3.95 -1.31
C VAL A 158 1.45 3.82 -2.32
N ALA A 159 1.85 2.58 -2.59
CA ALA A 159 2.93 2.27 -3.53
C ALA A 159 2.59 2.71 -4.97
N GLY A 160 1.29 2.79 -5.31
CA GLY A 160 0.81 3.30 -6.60
C GLY A 160 0.79 4.83 -6.71
N VAL A 161 0.76 5.58 -5.60
CA VAL A 161 0.65 7.06 -5.62
C VAL A 161 1.88 7.70 -6.25
N THR A 162 3.07 7.21 -5.91
CA THR A 162 4.32 7.81 -6.40
C THR A 162 4.50 7.66 -7.92
N PRO A 163 4.33 6.47 -8.53
CA PRO A 163 4.30 6.36 -9.99
C PRO A 163 3.12 7.10 -10.61
N TRP A 164 1.94 7.13 -9.98
CA TRP A 164 0.80 7.92 -10.46
C TRP A 164 1.14 9.41 -10.57
N ALA A 165 1.77 9.99 -9.56
CA ALA A 165 2.20 11.38 -9.57
C ALA A 165 3.19 11.65 -10.72
N VAL A 166 4.15 10.74 -10.92
CA VAL A 166 5.11 10.83 -12.02
C VAL A 166 4.41 10.75 -13.37
N PHE A 167 3.43 9.87 -13.53
CA PHE A 167 2.62 9.76 -14.73
C PHE A 167 1.91 11.08 -15.07
N VAL A 168 1.22 11.70 -14.10
CA VAL A 168 0.53 12.98 -14.31
C VAL A 168 1.50 14.07 -14.77
N VAL A 169 2.66 14.18 -14.12
CA VAL A 169 3.68 15.19 -14.47
C VAL A 169 4.31 14.91 -15.83
N ALA A 170 4.64 13.65 -16.14
CA ALA A 170 5.20 13.24 -17.41
C ALA A 170 4.21 13.49 -18.56
N TRP A 171 2.94 13.14 -18.36
CA TRP A 171 1.89 13.35 -19.34
C TRP A 171 1.64 14.84 -19.60
N TRP A 172 1.68 15.67 -18.56
CA TRP A 172 1.64 17.13 -18.72
C TRP A 172 2.80 17.64 -19.59
N ALA A 173 4.01 17.14 -19.37
CA ALA A 173 5.17 17.50 -20.17
C ALA A 173 5.02 17.07 -21.64
N VAL A 174 4.36 15.92 -21.91
CA VAL A 174 4.00 15.50 -23.28
C VAL A 174 3.03 16.49 -23.92
N LEU A 175 1.97 16.91 -23.20
CA LEU A 175 1.02 17.92 -23.68
C LEU A 175 1.68 19.29 -23.93
N ALA A 176 2.70 19.62 -23.14
CA ALA A 176 3.54 20.81 -23.34
C ALA A 176 4.56 20.66 -24.50
N GLY A 177 4.58 19.53 -25.20
CA GLY A 177 5.38 19.27 -26.39
C GLY A 177 6.65 18.45 -26.18
N ASP A 178 6.97 18.02 -24.95
CA ASP A 178 8.13 17.17 -24.67
C ASP A 178 7.80 15.68 -24.87
N ARG A 179 7.82 15.23 -26.12
CA ARG A 179 7.49 13.84 -26.50
C ARG A 179 8.38 12.79 -25.85
N ARG A 180 9.58 13.15 -25.37
CA ARG A 180 10.48 12.21 -24.68
C ARG A 180 9.87 11.70 -23.37
N MET A 181 8.92 12.45 -22.80
CA MET A 181 8.22 12.06 -21.57
C MET A 181 7.12 11.03 -21.78
N LEU A 182 6.82 10.65 -23.04
CA LEU A 182 5.87 9.57 -23.33
C LEU A 182 6.35 8.25 -22.72
N ALA A 183 7.63 7.90 -22.89
CA ALA A 183 8.20 6.66 -22.34
C ALA A 183 8.12 6.64 -20.80
N VAL A 184 8.42 7.77 -20.16
CA VAL A 184 8.32 7.92 -18.69
C VAL A 184 6.87 7.82 -18.23
N GLY A 185 5.94 8.45 -18.95
CA GLY A 185 4.50 8.37 -18.67
C GLY A 185 3.97 6.94 -18.79
N VAL A 186 4.32 6.22 -19.86
CA VAL A 186 3.91 4.82 -20.05
C VAL A 186 4.47 3.94 -18.93
N LEU A 187 5.77 4.05 -18.62
CA LEU A 187 6.38 3.29 -17.53
C LEU A 187 5.69 3.56 -16.19
N ALA A 188 5.42 4.82 -15.88
CA ALA A 188 4.76 5.25 -14.65
C ALA A 188 3.30 4.77 -14.56
N ALA A 189 2.56 4.83 -15.68
CA ALA A 189 1.20 4.32 -15.78
C ALA A 189 1.16 2.79 -15.61
N SER A 190 2.06 2.07 -16.28
CA SER A 190 2.17 0.61 -16.12
C SER A 190 2.48 0.25 -14.68
N ALA A 191 3.41 0.96 -14.03
CA ALA A 191 3.77 0.70 -12.65
C ALA A 191 2.61 0.94 -11.67
N CYS A 192 1.84 2.04 -11.78
CA CYS A 192 0.74 2.27 -10.84
C CYS A 192 -0.41 1.26 -11.02
N VAL A 193 -0.76 0.89 -12.26
CA VAL A 193 -1.77 -0.15 -12.54
C VAL A 193 -1.31 -1.53 -12.07
N ALA A 194 -0.03 -1.84 -12.26
CA ALA A 194 0.57 -3.11 -11.83
C ALA A 194 0.62 -3.25 -10.30
N VAL A 195 0.72 -2.14 -9.57
CA VAL A 195 0.64 -2.11 -8.10
C VAL A 195 -0.81 -2.25 -7.64
N ALA A 196 -1.74 -1.51 -8.23
CA ALA A 196 -3.17 -1.60 -7.91
C ALA A 196 -4.04 -1.39 -9.16
N PRO A 197 -4.88 -2.38 -9.54
CA PRO A 197 -5.76 -2.27 -10.72
C PRO A 197 -6.72 -1.07 -10.68
N VAL A 198 -7.04 -0.55 -9.49
CA VAL A 198 -7.88 0.64 -9.31
C VAL A 198 -7.35 1.88 -10.07
N PHE A 199 -6.03 1.94 -10.34
CA PHE A 199 -5.45 3.03 -11.13
C PHE A 199 -5.72 2.93 -12.64
N ALA A 200 -6.26 1.81 -13.15
CA ALA A 200 -6.54 1.65 -14.57
C ALA A 200 -7.53 2.70 -15.10
N VAL A 201 -8.61 2.94 -14.37
CA VAL A 201 -9.64 3.93 -14.75
C VAL A 201 -9.09 5.37 -14.73
N PRO A 202 -8.43 5.82 -13.65
CA PRO A 202 -7.74 7.12 -13.65
C PRO A 202 -6.72 7.30 -14.77
N VAL A 203 -5.88 6.28 -15.04
CA VAL A 203 -4.91 6.32 -16.14
C VAL A 203 -5.61 6.52 -17.48
N ALA A 204 -6.65 5.72 -17.76
CA ALA A 204 -7.42 5.83 -18.99
C ALA A 204 -8.06 7.22 -19.15
N ALA A 205 -8.60 7.78 -18.07
CA ALA A 205 -9.20 9.12 -18.09
C ALA A 205 -8.17 10.22 -18.43
N VAL A 206 -6.98 10.20 -17.81
CA VAL A 206 -5.90 11.17 -18.11
C VAL A 206 -5.44 11.06 -19.56
N VAL A 207 -5.29 9.84 -20.06
CA VAL A 207 -4.91 9.59 -21.45
C VAL A 207 -5.98 10.12 -22.40
N ALA A 208 -7.25 9.81 -22.17
CA ALA A 208 -8.37 10.25 -22.99
C ALA A 208 -8.51 11.79 -23.02
N VAL A 209 -8.41 12.46 -21.87
CA VAL A 209 -8.43 13.93 -21.78
C VAL A 209 -7.24 14.53 -22.54
N GLY A 210 -6.05 13.92 -22.41
CA GLY A 210 -4.85 14.37 -23.13
C GLY A 210 -5.01 14.29 -24.64
N PHE A 211 -5.49 13.14 -25.14
CA PHE A 211 -5.76 12.95 -26.57
C PHE A 211 -6.87 13.88 -27.08
N GLY A 212 -7.96 14.05 -26.33
CA GLY A 212 -9.04 14.99 -26.68
C GLY A 212 -8.53 16.43 -26.78
N THR A 213 -7.65 16.84 -25.86
CA THR A 213 -7.02 18.16 -25.89
C THR A 213 -6.12 18.33 -27.13
N LEU A 214 -5.27 17.34 -27.42
CA LEU A 214 -4.42 17.35 -28.62
C LEU A 214 -5.25 17.36 -29.91
N TRP A 215 -6.32 16.58 -29.96
CA TRP A 215 -7.23 16.50 -31.10
C TRP A 215 -7.93 17.82 -31.35
N LEU A 216 -8.48 18.48 -30.32
CA LEU A 216 -9.12 19.79 -30.41
C LEU A 216 -8.15 20.88 -30.91
N VAL A 217 -6.90 20.84 -30.45
CA VAL A 217 -5.84 21.76 -30.92
C VAL A 217 -5.50 21.51 -32.38
N ARG A 218 -5.39 20.25 -32.78
CA ARG A 218 -4.99 19.87 -34.14
C ARG A 218 -6.10 20.04 -35.17
N SER A 219 -7.37 19.89 -34.76
CA SER A 219 -8.55 20.05 -35.62
C SER A 219 -8.94 21.51 -35.85
N GLY A 220 -8.16 22.48 -35.37
CA GLY A 220 -8.34 23.90 -35.70
C GLY A 220 -9.63 24.53 -35.16
N ARG A 221 -10.39 23.83 -34.29
CA ARG A 221 -11.64 24.31 -33.68
C ARG A 221 -11.43 25.31 -32.55
N ALA A 222 -10.20 25.77 -32.32
CA ALA A 222 -9.92 26.90 -31.46
C ALA A 222 -10.31 28.20 -32.18
N MET A 223 -11.59 28.57 -32.05
CA MET A 223 -12.19 29.89 -32.26
C MET A 223 -11.61 30.72 -33.42
N HIS A 224 -12.25 30.60 -34.58
CA HIS A 224 -12.29 31.70 -35.54
C HIS A 224 -13.08 32.88 -34.94
N CYS A 225 -12.39 33.75 -34.20
CA CYS A 225 -12.79 35.15 -34.08
C CYS A 225 -11.68 35.97 -34.73
N GLY A 226 -11.99 36.52 -35.90
CA GLY A 226 -11.03 37.20 -36.77
C GLY A 226 -10.31 38.37 -36.08
N GLY A 227 -9.03 38.54 -36.42
CA GLY A 227 -8.25 39.73 -36.08
C GLY A 227 -6.78 39.47 -35.79
N ARG A 228 -5.95 39.53 -36.85
CA ARG A 228 -4.48 39.69 -36.88
C ARG A 228 -3.65 38.74 -36.01
N VAL A 229 -3.02 37.80 -36.71
CA VAL A 229 -2.05 36.81 -36.20
C VAL A 229 -0.85 37.50 -35.55
N ARG A 230 -0.86 37.59 -34.22
CA ARG A 230 0.35 37.57 -33.39
C ARG A 230 0.54 36.12 -32.89
N PRO A 231 1.79 35.59 -32.86
CA PRO A 231 2.03 34.19 -32.57
C PRO A 231 1.49 33.83 -31.18
N ALA A 232 0.56 32.87 -31.17
CA ALA A 232 -0.25 32.42 -30.03
C ALA A 232 0.53 31.68 -28.93
N GLY A 233 1.81 31.98 -28.71
CA GLY A 233 2.64 31.34 -27.68
C GLY A 233 2.50 31.94 -26.27
N ARG A 234 1.71 33.01 -26.09
CA ARG A 234 1.68 33.78 -24.82
C ARG A 234 0.32 33.97 -24.17
N ARG A 235 -0.78 33.67 -24.86
CA ARG A 235 -2.16 33.89 -24.37
C ARG A 235 -2.83 32.63 -23.79
N TRP A 236 -2.08 31.54 -23.67
CA TRP A 236 -2.50 30.28 -23.05
C TRP A 236 -2.24 30.21 -21.55
N SER A 237 -1.88 31.33 -20.91
CA SER A 237 -1.41 31.38 -19.53
C SER A 237 -2.52 31.41 -18.45
N ARG A 238 -3.82 31.47 -18.80
CA ARG A 238 -4.87 31.72 -17.80
C ARG A 238 -6.16 30.89 -17.85
N GLY A 239 -6.53 30.28 -18.98
CA GLY A 239 -7.79 29.51 -19.10
C GLY A 239 -7.62 27.99 -19.00
N PRO A 240 -6.96 27.34 -19.98
CA PRO A 240 -6.77 25.88 -19.98
C PRO A 240 -5.76 25.41 -18.91
N LEU A 241 -4.90 26.31 -18.42
CA LEU A 241 -4.03 26.04 -17.26
C LEU A 241 -4.82 25.90 -15.95
N VAL A 242 -5.94 26.62 -15.79
CA VAL A 242 -6.79 26.53 -14.60
C VAL A 242 -7.67 25.29 -14.69
N ALA A 243 -8.22 24.97 -15.85
CA ALA A 243 -8.91 23.70 -16.08
C ALA A 243 -7.99 22.48 -15.92
N GLY A 244 -6.72 22.59 -16.35
CA GLY A 244 -5.70 21.57 -16.13
C GLY A 244 -5.25 21.44 -14.68
N VAL A 245 -5.18 22.55 -13.93
CA VAL A 245 -4.90 22.55 -12.48
C VAL A 245 -6.08 22.00 -11.68
N VAL A 246 -7.31 22.33 -12.05
CA VAL A 246 -8.53 21.79 -11.43
C VAL A 246 -8.71 20.32 -11.79
N GLY A 247 -8.42 19.91 -13.02
CA GLY A 247 -8.41 18.52 -13.44
C GLY A 247 -7.32 17.71 -12.76
N ALA A 248 -6.09 18.25 -12.66
CA ALA A 248 -5.00 17.62 -11.92
C ALA A 248 -5.26 17.59 -10.40
N ALA A 249 -5.88 18.63 -9.84
CA ALA A 249 -6.30 18.66 -8.43
C ALA A 249 -7.45 17.69 -8.17
N ALA A 250 -8.39 17.54 -9.10
CA ALA A 250 -9.45 16.53 -9.02
C ALA A 250 -8.90 15.12 -9.17
N LEU A 251 -7.90 14.89 -10.02
CA LEU A 251 -7.22 13.60 -10.18
C LEU A 251 -6.31 13.26 -8.99
N VAL A 252 -5.68 14.27 -8.38
CA VAL A 252 -4.96 14.16 -7.11
C VAL A 252 -5.94 13.92 -5.97
N ALA A 253 -7.12 14.56 -5.97
CA ALA A 253 -8.18 14.34 -5.00
C ALA A 253 -8.83 12.96 -5.17
N ILE A 254 -9.01 12.46 -6.39
CA ILE A 254 -9.46 11.09 -6.69
C ILE A 254 -8.39 10.09 -6.24
N ALA A 255 -7.11 10.31 -6.54
CA ALA A 255 -6.04 9.45 -6.04
C ALA A 255 -5.90 9.51 -4.51
N ALA A 256 -6.11 10.68 -3.90
CA ALA A 256 -6.15 10.87 -2.45
C ALA A 256 -7.40 10.22 -1.84
N TRP A 257 -8.53 10.20 -2.54
CA TRP A 257 -9.78 9.56 -2.14
C TRP A 257 -9.73 8.04 -2.30
N SER A 258 -9.07 7.50 -3.35
CA SER A 258 -8.73 6.08 -3.47
C SER A 258 -7.72 5.63 -2.41
N VAL A 259 -6.90 6.56 -1.94
CA VAL A 259 -5.97 6.40 -0.82
C VAL A 259 -6.67 6.53 0.54
N ALA A 260 -7.74 7.31 0.64
CA ALA A 260 -8.52 7.57 1.86
C ALA A 260 -9.80 6.72 1.95
N ALA A 261 -10.07 5.87 0.94
CA ALA A 261 -11.15 4.89 0.99
C ALA A 261 -10.92 4.03 2.26
N PRO A 262 -11.86 4.00 3.21
CA PRO A 262 -11.73 3.29 4.48
C PRO A 262 -11.64 1.76 4.37
N ASP A 263 -11.51 1.21 3.17
CA ASP A 263 -11.48 -0.22 2.91
C ASP A 263 -10.14 -0.87 3.27
N ALA A 264 -9.13 -0.06 3.59
CA ALA A 264 -8.16 -0.51 4.55
C ALA A 264 -8.85 -0.50 5.92
N VAL A 265 -9.50 -1.62 6.24
CA VAL A 265 -9.36 -2.23 7.56
C VAL A 265 -7.84 -2.46 7.74
N THR A 266 -7.08 -1.38 7.86
CA THR A 266 -5.78 -1.39 8.48
C THR A 266 -6.12 -1.79 9.89
N PHE A 267 -6.00 -3.09 10.19
CA PHE A 267 -5.64 -3.50 11.54
C PHE A 267 -4.63 -2.45 12.01
N PRO A 268 -4.81 -1.79 13.17
CA PRO A 268 -3.71 -1.02 13.69
C PRO A 268 -2.56 -2.02 13.73
N PRO A 269 -1.49 -1.78 12.94
CA PRO A 269 -0.48 -2.79 12.72
C PRO A 269 0.05 -3.32 14.06
N ASP A 270 0.03 -2.47 15.08
CA ASP A 270 0.37 -2.77 16.46
C ASP A 270 -0.34 -3.99 17.08
N SER A 271 -1.63 -4.28 16.83
CA SER A 271 -2.33 -5.36 17.57
C SER A 271 -2.01 -6.75 17.01
N THR A 272 -2.06 -6.92 15.69
CA THR A 272 -1.68 -8.17 15.00
C THR A 272 -0.18 -8.44 15.08
N TRP A 273 0.66 -7.41 14.94
CA TRP A 273 2.13 -7.57 15.06
C TRP A 273 2.56 -8.01 16.47
N ARG A 274 1.84 -7.58 17.52
CA ARG A 274 2.17 -7.96 18.90
C ARG A 274 2.01 -9.45 19.16
N ALA A 275 1.03 -10.09 18.55
CA ALA A 275 0.82 -11.53 18.67
C ALA A 275 1.83 -12.30 17.82
N GLU A 276 2.00 -11.88 16.56
CA GLU A 276 2.89 -12.55 15.60
C GLU A 276 4.34 -12.65 16.10
N ARG A 277 4.88 -11.54 16.64
CA ARG A 277 6.23 -11.48 17.21
C ARG A 277 6.52 -12.49 18.31
N VAL A 278 5.49 -12.94 19.01
CA VAL A 278 5.62 -13.89 20.12
C VAL A 278 5.31 -15.29 19.64
N ILE A 279 4.28 -15.46 18.82
CA ILE A 279 3.76 -16.77 18.45
C ILE A 279 4.65 -17.45 17.39
N ALA A 280 5.14 -16.73 16.39
CA ALA A 280 5.92 -17.34 15.30
C ALA A 280 7.24 -17.98 15.79
N PRO A 281 8.06 -17.33 16.64
CA PRO A 281 9.26 -17.98 17.20
C PRO A 281 8.93 -19.22 18.06
N GLN A 282 7.82 -19.20 18.79
CA GLN A 282 7.39 -20.34 19.60
C GLN A 282 6.94 -21.52 18.74
N VAL A 283 6.24 -21.25 17.64
CA VAL A 283 5.85 -22.28 16.67
C VAL A 283 7.09 -22.85 16.02
N VAL A 284 7.92 -22.01 15.40
CA VAL A 284 9.18 -22.41 14.74
C VAL A 284 10.04 -23.29 15.65
N GLY A 285 10.20 -22.91 16.92
CA GLY A 285 11.01 -23.67 17.89
C GLY A 285 10.43 -25.04 18.31
N LYS A 286 9.17 -25.34 17.98
CA LYS A 286 8.49 -26.59 18.34
C LYS A 286 8.22 -27.51 17.16
N LEU A 287 8.42 -27.04 15.93
CA LEU A 287 8.23 -27.83 14.72
C LEU A 287 9.46 -28.69 14.40
N ARG A 288 9.21 -29.79 13.68
CA ARG A 288 10.28 -30.65 13.14
C ARG A 288 10.86 -30.01 11.88
N ALA A 289 12.18 -29.84 11.84
CA ALA A 289 12.92 -29.13 10.80
C ALA A 289 12.64 -29.66 9.37
N ASP A 290 12.43 -30.96 9.21
CA ASP A 290 12.24 -31.59 7.89
C ASP A 290 10.75 -31.68 7.47
N GLY A 291 9.84 -31.08 8.24
CA GLY A 291 8.40 -31.12 7.97
C GLY A 291 7.97 -30.10 6.91
N GLY A 292 7.09 -30.53 6.00
CA GLY A 292 6.30 -29.63 5.17
C GLY A 292 5.00 -29.27 5.89
N TYR A 293 4.72 -27.97 6.05
CA TYR A 293 3.56 -27.50 6.81
C TYR A 293 2.59 -26.71 5.95
N ARG A 294 1.30 -27.00 6.09
CA ARG A 294 0.24 -26.16 5.54
C ARG A 294 -0.23 -25.18 6.61
N VAL A 295 -0.34 -23.89 6.29
CA VAL A 295 -0.85 -22.89 7.24
C VAL A 295 -2.28 -22.49 6.85
N VAL A 296 -3.21 -22.60 7.79
CA VAL A 296 -4.64 -22.33 7.58
C VAL A 296 -5.17 -21.45 8.71
N GLY A 297 -6.02 -20.49 8.37
CA GLY A 297 -6.66 -19.61 9.35
C GLY A 297 -8.05 -20.11 9.69
N ASP A 298 -8.33 -20.30 10.98
CA ASP A 298 -9.65 -20.65 11.48
C ASP A 298 -10.09 -19.59 12.49
N GLY A 299 -10.93 -18.65 12.07
CA GLY A 299 -11.33 -17.54 12.93
C GLY A 299 -11.83 -16.32 12.16
N SER A 300 -11.54 -15.13 12.70
CA SER A 300 -11.85 -13.85 12.06
C SER A 300 -10.86 -13.55 10.92
N ALA A 301 -11.10 -12.51 10.11
CA ALA A 301 -10.13 -12.06 9.10
C ALA A 301 -8.70 -11.77 9.66
N MET A 302 -8.58 -11.58 10.98
CA MET A 302 -7.31 -11.47 11.68
C MET A 302 -6.46 -12.74 11.60
N SER A 303 -7.08 -13.93 11.59
CA SER A 303 -6.37 -15.20 11.46
C SER A 303 -5.68 -15.32 10.10
N ALA A 304 -6.31 -14.84 9.02
CA ALA A 304 -5.75 -14.87 7.67
C ALA A 304 -4.47 -14.02 7.55
N ASP A 305 -4.45 -12.85 8.20
CA ASP A 305 -3.27 -12.00 8.21
C ASP A 305 -2.11 -12.61 9.02
N LEU A 306 -2.42 -13.25 10.15
CA LEU A 306 -1.46 -14.00 10.96
C LEU A 306 -0.94 -15.24 10.24
N CYS A 307 -1.77 -15.93 9.45
CA CYS A 307 -1.32 -17.07 8.62
C CYS A 307 -0.20 -16.68 7.66
N SER A 308 -0.35 -15.53 7.00
CA SER A 308 0.66 -15.04 6.06
C SER A 308 1.96 -14.67 6.78
N GLY A 309 1.88 -14.08 7.98
CA GLY A 309 3.03 -13.80 8.83
C GLY A 309 3.75 -15.08 9.25
N LEU A 310 2.99 -16.05 9.76
CA LEU A 310 3.55 -17.32 10.24
C LEU A 310 4.20 -18.11 9.10
N ALA A 311 3.55 -18.17 7.94
CA ALA A 311 4.10 -18.81 6.75
C ALA A 311 5.44 -18.18 6.32
N LEU A 312 5.56 -16.85 6.38
CA LEU A 312 6.81 -16.16 6.07
C LEU A 312 7.93 -16.52 7.07
N GLU A 313 7.62 -16.55 8.37
CA GLU A 313 8.61 -16.91 9.39
C GLU A 313 9.05 -18.38 9.26
N LEU A 314 8.15 -19.29 8.89
CA LEU A 314 8.49 -20.68 8.57
C LEU A 314 9.48 -20.76 7.40
N VAL A 315 9.20 -20.07 6.29
CA VAL A 315 10.10 -20.05 5.12
C VAL A 315 11.48 -19.49 5.48
N ARG A 316 11.53 -18.42 6.28
CA ARG A 316 12.79 -17.83 6.75
C ARG A 316 13.59 -18.75 7.66
N ALA A 317 12.90 -19.56 8.46
CA ALA A 317 13.52 -20.58 9.29
C ALA A 317 13.89 -21.85 8.51
N GLY A 318 13.64 -21.89 7.19
CA GLY A 318 14.04 -22.97 6.30
C GLY A 318 13.00 -24.09 6.13
N PHE A 319 11.79 -23.91 6.65
CA PHE A 319 10.70 -24.89 6.48
C PHE A 319 10.08 -24.78 5.08
N SER A 320 9.59 -25.92 4.57
CA SER A 320 8.80 -25.95 3.35
C SER A 320 7.32 -25.71 3.65
N LEU A 321 6.68 -24.89 2.81
CA LEU A 321 5.22 -24.76 2.81
C LEU A 321 4.62 -25.88 1.97
N SER A 322 3.48 -26.42 2.39
CA SER A 322 2.69 -27.38 1.61
C SER A 322 1.50 -26.68 0.96
N ASP A 323 1.20 -27.05 -0.29
CA ASP A 323 0.02 -26.64 -1.05
C ASP A 323 -1.22 -27.51 -0.73
N GLY A 324 -1.09 -28.45 0.21
CA GLY A 324 -2.17 -29.32 0.68
C GLY A 324 -2.35 -30.61 -0.11
N HIS A 325 -1.41 -30.98 -0.99
CA HIS A 325 -1.41 -32.27 -1.68
C HIS A 325 -0.39 -33.23 -1.03
N GLY A 326 -0.81 -34.02 -0.03
CA GLY A 326 0.01 -35.04 0.64
C GLY A 326 -0.21 -35.13 2.16
N ASP A 327 0.57 -35.98 2.86
CA ASP A 327 0.56 -36.21 4.32
C ASP A 327 1.18 -35.04 5.12
N ALA A 328 1.00 -33.80 4.66
CA ALA A 328 1.58 -32.62 5.29
C ALA A 328 0.74 -32.17 6.48
N SER A 329 1.37 -32.08 7.65
CA SER A 329 0.69 -31.60 8.85
C SER A 329 0.27 -30.13 8.71
N THR A 330 -0.94 -29.85 9.20
CA THR A 330 -1.58 -28.55 9.06
C THR A 330 -1.49 -27.75 10.35
N LEU A 331 -0.99 -26.52 10.24
CA LEU A 331 -0.97 -25.49 11.27
C LEU A 331 -2.21 -24.62 11.16
N HIS A 332 -3.09 -24.75 12.14
CA HIS A 332 -4.31 -23.96 12.26
C HIS A 332 -4.06 -22.75 13.16
N VAL A 333 -4.10 -21.55 12.58
CA VAL A 333 -4.02 -20.28 13.31
C VAL A 333 -5.43 -19.87 13.72
N VAL A 334 -5.67 -19.87 15.03
CA VAL A 334 -6.98 -19.72 15.64
C VAL A 334 -7.02 -18.47 16.50
N THR A 335 -8.08 -17.67 16.38
CA THR A 335 -8.24 -16.42 17.17
C THR A 335 -9.52 -16.40 17.98
N GLY A 336 -9.52 -15.60 19.05
CA GLY A 336 -10.76 -15.24 19.73
C GLY A 336 -11.50 -16.43 20.32
N SER A 337 -12.82 -16.41 20.14
CA SER A 337 -13.71 -17.44 20.66
C SER A 337 -13.57 -18.81 19.99
N ALA A 338 -12.87 -18.92 18.84
CA ALA A 338 -12.65 -20.20 18.18
C ALA A 338 -11.63 -21.08 18.92
N ILE A 339 -10.77 -20.49 19.77
CA ILE A 339 -9.73 -21.22 20.51
C ILE A 339 -10.34 -22.30 21.42
N SER A 340 -11.51 -22.05 22.02
CA SER A 340 -12.16 -23.04 22.90
C SER A 340 -12.56 -24.31 22.14
N ASP A 341 -13.01 -24.18 20.90
CA ASP A 341 -13.39 -25.34 20.07
C ASP A 341 -12.17 -26.21 19.76
N TRP A 342 -11.03 -25.56 19.50
CA TRP A 342 -9.79 -26.22 19.15
C TRP A 342 -9.11 -26.88 20.33
N SER A 343 -9.26 -26.32 21.53
CA SER A 343 -8.63 -26.85 22.75
C SER A 343 -9.06 -28.29 23.10
N GLY A 344 -10.26 -28.71 22.67
CA GLY A 344 -10.79 -30.05 22.90
C GLY A 344 -10.84 -30.94 21.64
N ARG A 345 -10.27 -30.49 20.52
CA ARG A 345 -10.39 -31.22 19.25
C ARG A 345 -9.42 -32.41 19.23
N GLU A 346 -9.95 -33.60 18.98
CA GLU A 346 -9.15 -34.81 18.85
C GLU A 346 -8.12 -34.69 17.71
N GLY A 347 -6.88 -35.11 17.97
CA GLY A 347 -5.77 -35.00 17.02
C GLY A 347 -5.13 -33.61 16.90
N ALA A 348 -5.71 -32.56 17.52
CA ALA A 348 -5.12 -31.21 17.50
C ALA A 348 -4.14 -31.02 18.67
N THR A 349 -2.88 -30.73 18.36
CA THR A 349 -1.85 -30.41 19.36
C THR A 349 -1.68 -28.91 19.48
N ASN A 350 -1.86 -28.33 20.67
CA ASN A 350 -1.56 -26.91 20.87
C ASN A 350 -0.04 -26.68 20.80
N VAL A 351 0.40 -25.97 19.77
CA VAL A 351 1.82 -25.63 19.58
C VAL A 351 2.16 -24.36 20.35
N ALA A 352 1.34 -23.33 20.22
CA ALA A 352 1.56 -22.06 20.90
C ALA A 352 0.24 -21.35 21.17
N ALA A 353 0.20 -20.54 22.23
CA ALA A 353 -0.94 -19.66 22.53
C ALA A 353 -0.45 -18.38 23.20
N VAL A 354 -1.05 -17.26 22.83
CA VAL A 354 -0.70 -15.94 23.37
C VAL A 354 -1.94 -15.05 23.48
N ASP A 355 -2.07 -14.37 24.62
CA ASP A 355 -3.00 -13.26 24.80
C ASP A 355 -2.19 -12.04 25.26
N ARG A 356 -2.03 -11.06 24.38
CA ARG A 356 -1.24 -9.84 24.64
C ARG A 356 -2.05 -8.74 25.30
N ARG A 357 -3.36 -8.95 25.50
CA ARG A 357 -4.25 -7.95 26.10
C ARG A 357 -4.01 -7.88 27.60
N THR A 358 -3.93 -6.66 28.11
CA THR A 358 -3.96 -6.36 29.54
C THR A 358 -5.33 -6.75 30.14
N ALA A 359 -5.39 -6.85 31.46
CA ALA A 359 -6.66 -7.11 32.14
C ALA A 359 -7.72 -6.02 31.87
N ALA A 360 -7.29 -4.76 31.66
CA ALA A 360 -8.17 -3.67 31.28
C ALA A 360 -8.71 -3.84 29.85
N GLU A 361 -7.84 -4.10 28.89
CA GLU A 361 -8.22 -4.36 27.48
C GLU A 361 -9.14 -5.58 27.34
N ARG A 362 -8.93 -6.65 28.13
CA ARG A 362 -9.83 -7.81 28.14
C ARG A 362 -11.24 -7.45 28.61
N ARG A 363 -11.36 -6.60 29.64
CA ARG A 363 -12.66 -6.12 30.12
C ARG A 363 -13.32 -5.21 29.09
N GLU A 364 -12.57 -4.26 28.53
CA GLU A 364 -13.05 -3.37 27.49
C GLU A 364 -13.57 -4.15 26.27
N TYR A 365 -12.81 -5.13 25.78
CA TYR A 365 -13.25 -6.00 24.68
C TYR A 365 -14.55 -6.74 25.02
N HIS A 366 -14.66 -7.27 26.25
CA HIS A 366 -15.88 -7.96 26.68
C HIS A 366 -17.10 -7.02 26.69
N ASP A 367 -16.95 -5.82 27.25
CA ASP A 367 -18.02 -4.82 27.32
C ASP A 367 -18.47 -4.35 25.92
N LEU A 368 -17.51 -4.18 25.01
CA LEU A 368 -17.78 -3.88 23.60
C LEU A 368 -18.51 -5.02 22.92
N ALA A 369 -18.07 -6.27 23.10
CA ALA A 369 -18.73 -7.45 22.53
C ALA A 369 -20.17 -7.60 23.02
N VAL A 370 -20.42 -7.36 24.32
CA VAL A 370 -21.77 -7.35 24.90
C VAL A 370 -22.62 -6.24 24.29
N THR A 371 -22.04 -5.06 24.09
CA THR A 371 -22.73 -3.92 23.46
C THR A 371 -23.11 -4.24 22.01
N VAL A 372 -22.18 -4.79 21.23
CA VAL A 372 -22.40 -5.22 19.84
C VAL A 372 -23.53 -6.24 19.76
N ARG A 373 -23.47 -7.33 20.55
CA ARG A 373 -24.53 -8.36 20.56
C ARG A 373 -25.88 -7.77 20.89
N ARG A 374 -25.96 -6.95 21.94
CA ARG A 374 -27.21 -6.31 22.38
C ARG A 374 -27.81 -5.43 21.27
N ARG A 375 -26.97 -4.64 20.59
CA ARG A 375 -27.40 -3.72 19.52
C ARG A 375 -27.86 -4.46 18.27
N LEU A 376 -27.29 -5.63 18.00
CA LEU A 376 -27.68 -6.49 16.87
C LEU A 376 -28.76 -7.52 17.21
N GLY A 377 -29.23 -7.57 18.47
CA GLY A 377 -30.20 -8.57 18.92
C GLY A 377 -29.67 -10.00 18.91
N LEU A 378 -28.35 -10.18 19.01
CA LEU A 378 -27.71 -11.50 18.97
C LEU A 378 -27.71 -12.16 20.36
N ALA A 379 -27.76 -13.49 20.38
CA ALA A 379 -27.58 -14.28 21.59
C ALA A 379 -26.22 -14.01 22.24
N ALA A 380 -26.12 -14.16 23.57
CA ALA A 380 -24.87 -13.94 24.30
C ALA A 380 -23.72 -14.85 23.83
N SER A 381 -24.05 -16.05 23.34
CA SER A 381 -23.11 -17.02 22.78
C SER A 381 -22.76 -16.78 21.31
N ALA A 382 -23.40 -15.83 20.63
CA ALA A 382 -23.12 -15.56 19.22
C ALA A 382 -21.67 -15.13 19.04
N ARG A 383 -20.99 -15.77 18.09
CA ARG A 383 -19.65 -15.36 17.65
C ARG A 383 -19.77 -14.03 16.92
N LEU A 384 -18.85 -13.15 17.27
CA LEU A 384 -18.70 -11.88 16.58
C LEU A 384 -17.49 -12.03 15.66
N ASP A 385 -17.62 -11.55 14.44
CA ASP A 385 -16.48 -11.21 13.61
C ASP A 385 -16.39 -9.68 13.58
N PRO A 386 -15.54 -9.07 14.43
CA PRO A 386 -15.45 -7.62 14.49
C PRO A 386 -14.96 -7.00 13.16
N ASN A 387 -14.25 -7.76 12.31
CA ASN A 387 -13.83 -7.27 10.99
C ASN A 387 -15.01 -7.14 10.04
N ALA A 388 -15.79 -8.21 9.91
CA ALA A 388 -17.00 -8.19 9.09
C ALA A 388 -17.95 -7.06 9.54
N LEU A 389 -18.13 -6.91 10.85
CA LEU A 389 -18.98 -5.86 11.43
C LEU A 389 -18.43 -4.44 11.23
N ALA A 390 -17.12 -4.25 11.22
CA ALA A 390 -16.50 -2.93 11.01
C ALA A 390 -16.57 -2.46 9.55
N ALA A 391 -16.60 -3.41 8.61
CA ALA A 391 -16.65 -3.18 7.17
C ALA A 391 -18.09 -3.13 6.60
N ASP A 392 -19.07 -3.71 7.29
CA ASP A 392 -20.45 -3.74 6.82
C ASP A 392 -21.17 -2.40 7.03
N ASP A 393 -21.36 -1.65 5.95
CA ASP A 393 -22.04 -0.35 5.99
C ASP A 393 -23.53 -0.42 6.38
N SER A 394 -24.15 -1.60 6.31
CA SER A 394 -25.53 -1.83 6.78
C SER A 394 -25.64 -1.89 8.31
N VAL A 395 -24.52 -2.13 9.01
CA VAL A 395 -24.45 -2.22 10.47
C VAL A 395 -24.45 -0.81 11.08
N PRO A 396 -25.18 -0.55 12.19
CA PRO A 396 -25.20 0.77 12.83
C PRO A 396 -23.82 1.32 13.15
N SER A 397 -23.60 2.62 12.94
CA SER A 397 -22.29 3.28 13.12
C SER A 397 -21.66 3.05 14.50
N VAL A 398 -22.48 2.98 15.55
CA VAL A 398 -22.04 2.66 16.92
C VAL A 398 -21.48 1.24 17.03
N VAL A 399 -22.10 0.27 16.34
CA VAL A 399 -21.61 -1.12 16.27
C VAL A 399 -20.32 -1.18 15.46
N ARG A 400 -20.24 -0.47 14.33
CA ARG A 400 -18.99 -0.38 13.55
C ARG A 400 -17.85 0.22 14.36
N ALA A 401 -18.11 1.28 15.12
CA ALA A 401 -17.10 1.91 15.98
C ALA A 401 -16.64 0.97 17.11
N ALA A 402 -17.58 0.26 17.75
CA ALA A 402 -17.25 -0.75 18.76
C ALA A 402 -16.42 -1.91 18.17
N ALA A 403 -16.79 -2.39 16.98
CA ALA A 403 -16.07 -3.44 16.27
C ALA A 403 -14.66 -3.00 15.85
N ARG A 404 -14.48 -1.76 15.38
CA ARG A 404 -13.15 -1.17 15.13
C ARG A 404 -12.31 -1.13 16.40
N ARG A 405 -12.89 -0.71 17.53
CA ARG A 405 -12.20 -0.70 18.81
C ARG A 405 -11.82 -2.11 19.28
N MET A 406 -12.66 -3.10 19.05
CA MET A 406 -12.34 -4.50 19.32
C MET A 406 -11.15 -4.99 18.47
N ASN A 407 -11.07 -4.61 17.20
CA ASN A 407 -9.91 -4.88 16.34
C ASN A 407 -8.64 -4.19 16.82
N GLU A 408 -8.75 -2.98 17.37
CA GLU A 408 -7.61 -2.27 17.96
C GLU A 408 -7.07 -2.98 19.20
N ILE A 409 -7.96 -3.50 20.04
CA ILE A 409 -7.58 -4.29 21.22
C ILE A 409 -6.98 -5.64 20.80
N GLY A 410 -7.52 -6.25 19.74
CA GLY A 410 -7.14 -7.57 19.24
C GLY A 410 -7.82 -8.72 19.98
N GLU A 411 -7.46 -9.94 19.60
CA GLU A 411 -7.98 -11.18 20.17
C GLU A 411 -6.81 -12.07 20.65
N PRO A 412 -7.02 -13.04 21.56
CA PRO A 412 -6.02 -14.05 21.84
C PRO A 412 -5.81 -14.89 20.57
N VAL A 413 -4.61 -15.44 20.42
CA VAL A 413 -4.20 -16.25 19.28
C VAL A 413 -3.64 -17.58 19.76
N ALA A 414 -3.96 -18.67 19.10
CA ALA A 414 -3.37 -19.97 19.31
C ALA A 414 -3.07 -20.66 17.97
N VAL A 415 -2.03 -21.49 17.95
CA VAL A 415 -1.67 -22.31 16.79
C VAL A 415 -1.76 -23.77 17.19
N TYR A 416 -2.53 -24.54 16.42
CA TYR A 416 -2.71 -25.97 16.60
C TYR A 416 -2.08 -26.72 15.43
N LEU A 417 -1.37 -27.81 15.71
CA LEU A 417 -0.86 -28.74 14.71
C LEU A 417 -1.80 -29.93 14.61
N VAL A 418 -2.27 -30.22 13.40
CA VAL A 418 -3.05 -31.41 13.06
C VAL A 418 -2.21 -32.25 12.09
N PRO A 419 -1.97 -33.55 12.40
CA PRO A 419 -1.14 -34.43 11.58
C PRO A 419 -1.53 -34.50 10.12
#